data_AF-A0A1Q9YIE0-F1
#
_entry.id   AF-A0A1Q9YIE0-F1
#
_cell.length_a   1.000
_cell.length_b   1.000
_cell.length_c   1.000
_cell.angle_alpha   90.00
_cell.angle_beta   90.00
_cell.angle_gamma   90.00
#
_symmetry.space_group_name_H-M   'P 1'
#
loop_
_entity.id
_entity.type
_entity.pdbx_description
1 polymer ?
#
loop_
_entity_poly.entity_id
_entity_poly.type
_entity_poly.pdbx_seq_one_letter_code
_entity_poly.pdbx_strand_id
1 'polypeptide(L)'
;MCEVNVNTENLKSVIADLESLTNHLKAMLQEPPESKTAQKKNPDSKKTKAEKKNCSPEEVRAILAEKSRAGLTAKVKELIAKYGADKLSDVDPKYYADLTKEAGELANG
;
A
#
# COMPACT_ATOMS: atom_id res chain seq x y z
N MET A 1 -36.83 -28.33 19.84
CA MET A 1 -35.79 -27.37 20.25
C MET A 1 -34.40 -27.87 19.80
N CYS A 2 -33.93 -27.51 18.61
CA CYS A 2 -32.52 -27.73 18.21
C CYS A 2 -31.88 -26.52 17.51
N GLU A 3 -32.63 -25.45 17.26
CA GLU A 3 -32.23 -24.37 16.35
C GLU A 3 -31.32 -23.30 17.00
N VAL A 4 -31.25 -23.26 18.34
CA VAL A 4 -30.44 -22.25 19.06
C VAL A 4 -28.97 -22.69 19.22
N ASN A 5 -28.68 -23.99 19.12
CA ASN A 5 -27.35 -24.53 19.41
C ASN A 5 -26.35 -24.30 18.26
N VAL A 6 -26.81 -24.39 17.01
CA VAL A 6 -25.96 -24.20 15.82
C VAL A 6 -25.48 -22.76 15.69
N ASN A 7 -26.34 -21.79 16.02
CA ASN A 7 -25.99 -20.38 15.97
C ASN A 7 -24.92 -20.01 17.02
N THR A 8 -24.96 -20.67 18.18
CA THR A 8 -23.99 -20.44 19.26
C THR A 8 -22.60 -20.96 18.89
N GLU A 9 -22.52 -22.12 18.24
CA GLU A 9 -21.24 -22.68 17.77
C GLU A 9 -20.66 -21.88 16.60
N ASN A 10 -21.50 -21.42 15.68
CA ASN A 10 -21.09 -20.54 14.59
C ASN A 10 -20.52 -19.22 15.14
N LEU A 11 -21.16 -18.65 16.17
CA LEU A 11 -20.70 -17.41 16.79
C LEU A 11 -19.34 -17.59 17.49
N LYS A 12 -19.11 -18.74 18.16
CA LYS A 12 -17.80 -19.07 18.75
C LYS A 12 -16.69 -19.20 17.70
N SER A 13 -16.99 -19.81 16.55
CA SER A 13 -16.04 -19.92 15.44
C SER A 13 -15.63 -18.54 14.93
N VAL A 14 -16.61 -17.67 14.68
CA VAL A 14 -16.34 -16.29 14.21
C VAL A 14 -15.49 -15.51 15.20
N ILE A 15 -15.73 -15.68 16.51
CA ILE A 15 -14.91 -15.06 17.55
C ILE A 15 -13.46 -15.57 17.50
N ALA A 16 -13.26 -16.88 17.39
CA ALA A 16 -11.91 -17.47 17.30
C ALA A 16 -11.14 -17.00 16.05
N ASP A 17 -11.83 -16.87 14.91
CA ASP A 17 -11.24 -16.36 13.68
C ASP A 17 -10.80 -14.90 13.80
N LEU A 18 -11.61 -14.06 14.47
CA LEU A 18 -11.28 -12.65 14.74
C LEU A 18 -10.11 -12.50 15.72
N GLU A 19 -10.03 -13.34 16.75
CA GLU A 19 -8.90 -13.37 17.69
C GLU A 19 -7.59 -13.78 16.99
N SER A 20 -7.65 -14.79 16.12
CA SER A 20 -6.51 -15.23 15.30
C SER A 20 -6.00 -14.10 14.38
N LEU A 21 -6.92 -13.42 13.69
CA LEU A 21 -6.58 -12.29 12.84
C LEU A 21 -5.95 -11.14 13.65
N THR A 22 -6.50 -10.85 14.83
CA THR A 22 -5.98 -9.81 15.73
C THR A 22 -4.56 -10.13 16.18
N ASN A 23 -4.28 -11.39 16.51
CA ASN A 23 -2.93 -11.84 16.89
C ASN A 23 -1.93 -11.72 15.73
N HIS A 24 -2.33 -12.05 14.50
CA HIS A 24 -1.50 -11.85 13.31
C HIS A 24 -1.19 -10.38 13.04
N LEU A 25 -2.18 -9.50 13.12
CA LEU A 25 -1.97 -8.06 12.95
C LEU A 25 -1.04 -7.51 14.05
N LYS A 26 -1.20 -7.98 15.30
CA LYS A 26 -0.33 -7.64 16.42
C LYS A 26 1.10 -8.11 16.20
N ALA A 27 1.31 -9.29 15.60
CA ALA A 27 2.63 -9.79 15.23
C ALA A 27 3.28 -8.96 14.12
N MET A 28 2.50 -8.45 13.14
CA MET A 28 3.01 -7.54 12.12
C MET A 28 3.39 -6.16 12.68
N LEU A 29 2.71 -5.71 13.74
CA LEU A 29 2.98 -4.42 14.40
C LEU A 29 4.07 -4.52 15.47
N GLN A 30 4.30 -5.70 16.04
CA GLN A 30 5.42 -5.97 16.94
C GLN A 30 6.65 -6.42 16.14
N GLU A 31 7.23 -5.48 15.38
CA GLU A 31 8.65 -5.58 15.07
C GLU A 31 9.43 -5.43 16.39
N PRO A 32 10.24 -6.44 16.80
CA PRO A 32 11.08 -6.29 17.97
C PRO A 32 12.10 -5.17 17.72
N PRO A 33 12.23 -4.18 18.61
CA PRO A 33 13.27 -3.19 18.48
C PRO A 33 14.57 -3.80 19.01
N GLU A 34 15.36 -4.48 18.17
CA GLU A 34 16.82 -4.61 18.40
C GLU A 34 17.59 -5.23 17.21
N SER A 35 18.26 -4.35 16.47
CA SER A 35 19.68 -4.41 16.08
C SER A 35 20.34 -5.78 15.86
N LYS A 36 20.71 -6.09 14.60
CA LYS A 36 21.97 -6.79 14.25
C LYS A 36 22.37 -6.66 12.77
N THR A 37 23.33 -5.75 12.56
CA THR A 37 24.54 -5.83 11.72
C THR A 37 24.69 -6.94 10.66
N ALA A 38 24.75 -6.50 9.40
CA ALA A 38 25.83 -6.69 8.41
C ALA A 38 26.02 -7.96 7.54
N GLN A 39 26.36 -7.64 6.27
CA GLN A 39 27.05 -8.41 5.21
C GLN A 39 26.17 -9.25 4.25
N LYS A 40 26.35 -9.28 2.93
CA LYS A 40 27.32 -8.67 1.97
C LYS A 40 26.86 -8.99 0.52
N LYS A 41 27.06 -8.04 -0.41
CA LYS A 41 27.46 -8.17 -1.85
C LYS A 41 26.47 -8.86 -2.82
N ASN A 42 26.18 -8.42 -4.06
CA ASN A 42 26.57 -7.33 -4.97
C ASN A 42 25.73 -7.57 -6.29
N PRO A 43 25.86 -6.78 -7.38
CA PRO A 43 25.40 -5.42 -7.63
C PRO A 43 24.40 -5.37 -8.83
N ASP A 44 23.97 -4.17 -9.25
CA ASP A 44 23.23 -3.90 -10.50
C ASP A 44 21.71 -4.08 -10.52
N SER A 45 21.02 -3.18 -9.82
CA SER A 45 20.12 -2.29 -10.55
C SER A 45 19.83 -1.04 -9.74
N LYS A 46 20.15 0.10 -10.35
CA LYS A 46 19.83 1.44 -9.89
C LYS A 46 18.38 1.54 -9.39
N LYS A 47 18.20 1.78 -8.10
CA LYS A 47 17.41 2.92 -7.61
C LYS A 47 17.69 3.20 -6.14
N THR A 48 18.70 4.02 -5.95
CA THR A 48 18.83 5.10 -4.96
C THR A 48 17.60 5.32 -4.07
N LYS A 49 17.72 4.87 -2.82
CA LYS A 49 17.77 5.72 -1.62
C LYS A 49 16.85 6.94 -1.62
N ALA A 50 15.77 6.86 -0.86
CA ALA A 50 15.29 7.98 -0.04
C ALA A 50 14.31 7.49 1.01
N GLU A 51 14.85 6.80 2.00
CA GLU A 51 14.33 6.86 3.36
C GLU A 51 14.48 8.32 3.84
N LYS A 52 13.47 9.14 3.54
CA LYS A 52 13.23 10.41 4.21
C LYS A 52 11.73 10.57 4.34
N LYS A 53 11.27 10.31 5.57
CA LYS A 53 10.03 10.84 6.13
C LYS A 53 9.73 12.19 5.50
N ASN A 54 8.65 12.27 4.72
CA ASN A 54 7.92 13.48 4.29
C ASN A 54 6.91 13.03 3.20
N CYS A 55 5.66 12.71 3.59
CA CYS A 55 4.51 12.35 2.74
C CYS A 55 4.74 11.20 1.73
N SER A 56 4.19 10.01 1.99
CA SER A 56 4.63 8.79 1.32
C SER A 56 4.29 8.76 -0.19
N PRO A 57 5.28 8.88 -1.11
CA PRO A 57 5.06 8.65 -2.54
C PRO A 57 4.71 7.18 -2.85
N GLU A 58 4.73 6.33 -1.84
CA GLU A 58 4.33 4.93 -1.88
C GLU A 58 2.83 4.77 -2.08
N GLU A 59 2.02 5.58 -1.40
CA GLU A 59 0.56 5.55 -1.54
C GLU A 59 0.13 6.06 -2.92
N VAL A 60 0.82 7.10 -3.39
CA VAL A 60 0.67 7.62 -4.75
C VAL A 60 1.00 6.52 -5.77
N ARG A 61 2.12 5.81 -5.60
CA ARG A 61 2.46 4.65 -6.44
C ARG A 61 1.44 3.52 -6.35
N ALA A 62 0.88 3.24 -5.17
CA ALA A 62 -0.13 2.20 -5.00
C ALA A 62 -1.39 2.54 -5.79
N ILE A 63 -1.93 3.75 -5.63
CA ILE A 63 -3.13 4.21 -6.34
C ILE A 63 -2.90 4.17 -7.86
N LEU A 64 -1.76 4.66 -8.33
CA LEU A 64 -1.45 4.67 -9.77
C LEU A 64 -1.17 3.27 -10.32
N ALA A 65 -0.58 2.36 -9.53
CA ALA A 65 -0.38 0.97 -9.92
C ALA A 65 -1.71 0.23 -10.02
N GLU A 66 -2.62 0.44 -9.07
CA GLU A 66 -3.99 -0.10 -9.11
C GLU A 66 -4.72 0.37 -10.39
N LYS A 67 -4.55 1.64 -10.76
CA LYS A 67 -5.16 2.20 -11.97
C LYS A 67 -4.52 1.69 -13.24
N SER A 68 -3.21 1.50 -13.24
CA SER A 68 -2.52 0.84 -14.33
C SER A 68 -3.02 -0.61 -14.50
N ARG A 69 -3.32 -1.32 -13.41
CA ARG A 69 -3.91 -2.67 -13.47
C ARG A 69 -5.33 -2.65 -14.01
N ALA A 70 -6.11 -1.62 -13.70
CA ALA A 70 -7.44 -1.38 -14.27
C ALA A 70 -7.42 -0.98 -15.77
N GLY A 71 -6.25 -0.95 -16.42
CA GLY A 71 -6.11 -0.57 -17.83
C GLY A 71 -6.14 0.95 -18.07
N LEU A 72 -6.17 1.75 -17.01
CA LEU A 72 -6.16 3.23 -17.07
C LEU A 72 -4.74 3.80 -17.12
N THR A 73 -3.72 2.98 -17.45
CA THR A 73 -2.31 3.37 -17.52
C THR A 73 -2.08 4.58 -18.43
N ALA A 74 -2.84 4.70 -19.53
CA ALA A 74 -2.76 5.85 -20.43
C ALA A 74 -3.17 7.15 -19.74
N LYS A 75 -4.33 7.16 -19.06
CA LYS A 75 -4.82 8.33 -18.30
C LYS A 75 -3.87 8.68 -17.16
N VAL A 76 -3.37 7.67 -16.45
CA VAL A 76 -2.34 7.83 -15.41
C VAL A 76 -1.09 8.51 -15.96
N LYS A 77 -0.60 8.07 -17.12
CA LYS A 77 0.60 8.65 -17.74
C LYS A 77 0.36 10.07 -18.25
N GLU A 78 -0.80 10.34 -18.86
CA GLU A 78 -1.20 11.69 -19.25
C GLU A 78 -1.31 12.63 -18.05
N LEU A 79 -1.84 12.14 -16.92
CA LEU A 79 -1.93 12.89 -15.67
C LEU A 79 -0.54 13.35 -15.22
N ILE A 80 0.43 12.42 -15.13
CA ILE A 80 1.82 12.71 -14.74
C ILE A 80 2.47 13.67 -15.77
N ALA A 81 2.24 13.45 -17.06
CA ALA A 81 2.75 14.30 -18.13
C ALA A 81 2.19 15.73 -18.08
N LYS A 82 0.94 15.91 -17.61
CA LYS A 82 0.31 17.22 -17.40
C LYS A 82 1.03 18.04 -16.33
N TYR A 83 1.67 17.38 -15.38
CA TYR A 83 2.57 18.00 -14.39
C TYR A 83 4.02 18.13 -14.89
N GLY A 84 4.30 17.82 -16.17
CA GLY A 84 5.61 17.98 -16.79
C GLY A 84 6.59 16.83 -16.54
N ALA A 85 6.12 15.67 -16.12
CA ALA A 85 6.96 14.52 -15.80
C ALA A 85 6.53 13.25 -16.54
N ASP A 86 7.50 12.39 -16.88
CA ASP A 86 7.21 11.08 -17.50
C ASP A 86 6.94 9.98 -16.47
N LYS A 87 7.36 10.21 -15.22
CA LYS A 87 7.35 9.21 -14.15
C LYS A 87 6.98 9.90 -12.86
N LEU A 88 6.32 9.17 -11.98
CA LEU A 88 6.07 9.66 -10.63
C LEU A 88 7.34 10.11 -9.91
N SER A 89 8.50 9.53 -10.23
CA SER A 89 9.77 9.91 -9.57
C SER A 89 10.34 11.25 -10.05
N ASP A 90 9.85 11.76 -11.18
CA ASP A 90 10.24 13.04 -11.77
C ASP A 90 9.21 14.15 -11.47
N VAL A 91 8.07 13.80 -10.85
CA VAL A 91 7.07 14.78 -10.40
C VAL A 91 7.57 15.47 -9.14
N ASP A 92 7.45 16.79 -9.12
CA ASP A 92 7.81 17.61 -7.96
C ASP A 92 6.93 17.20 -6.75
N PRO A 93 7.48 17.00 -5.55
CA PRO A 93 6.71 16.55 -4.38
C PRO A 93 5.52 17.44 -4.01
N LYS A 94 5.56 18.69 -4.44
CA LYS A 94 4.49 19.69 -4.30
C LYS A 94 3.22 19.28 -5.05
N TYR A 95 3.37 18.59 -6.18
CA TYR A 95 2.26 18.12 -7.02
C TYR A 95 1.79 16.71 -6.66
N TYR A 96 2.48 15.97 -5.78
CA TYR A 96 2.02 14.65 -5.36
C TYR A 96 0.65 14.67 -4.70
N ALA A 97 0.32 15.70 -3.92
CA ALA A 97 -0.98 15.81 -3.28
C ALA A 97 -2.12 15.93 -4.29
N ASP A 98 -1.96 16.80 -5.30
CA ASP A 98 -2.94 16.97 -6.38
C ASP A 98 -3.01 15.74 -7.29
N LEU A 99 -1.85 15.17 -7.63
CA LEU A 99 -1.76 13.97 -8.46
C LEU A 99 -2.42 12.77 -7.77
N THR A 100 -2.29 12.64 -6.46
CA THR A 100 -2.96 11.60 -5.66
C THR A 100 -4.46 11.81 -5.65
N LYS A 101 -4.94 13.06 -5.55
CA LYS A 101 -6.36 13.37 -5.66
C LYS A 101 -6.91 13.00 -7.04
N GLU A 102 -6.32 13.49 -8.12
CA GLU A 102 -6.80 13.20 -9.48
C GLU A 102 -6.68 11.70 -9.82
N ALA A 103 -5.59 11.03 -9.40
CA ALA A 103 -5.44 9.58 -9.55
C ALA A 103 -6.44 8.79 -8.69
N GLY A 104 -6.77 9.31 -7.51
CA GLY A 104 -7.78 8.79 -6.59
C GLY A 104 -9.22 9.03 -7.07
N GLU A 105 -9.47 10.00 -7.96
CA GLU A 105 -10.76 10.19 -8.63
C GLU A 105 -10.89 9.26 -9.84
N LEU A 106 -9.81 9.06 -10.60
CA LEU A 106 -9.71 7.94 -11.55
C LEU A 106 -9.93 6.60 -10.84
N ALA A 107 -9.61 6.56 -9.54
CA ALA A 107 -10.21 5.79 -8.43
C ALA A 107 -11.41 4.88 -8.70
N ASN A 108 -12.54 5.57 -8.85
CA ASN A 108 -13.87 5.06 -8.58
C ASN A 108 -14.58 4.79 -9.90
N GLY A 109 -14.08 3.81 -10.65
CA GLY A 109 -14.68 3.30 -11.87
C GLY A 109 -14.80 1.79 -11.82
#